data_AF-A0A938WG63-F1
#
_entry.id   AF-A0A938WG63-F1
#
_cell.length_a   1.000
_cell.length_b   1.000
_cell.length_c   1.000
_cell.angle_alpha   90.00
_cell.angle_beta   90.00
_cell.angle_gamma   90.00
#
_symmetry.space_group_name_H-M   'P 1'
#
loop_
_entity.id
_entity.type
_entity.pdbx_description
1 polymer ?
#
loop_
_entity_poly.entity_id
_entity_poly.type
_entity_poly.pdbx_seq_one_letter_code
_entity_poly.pdbx_strand_id
1 'polypeptide(L)' 'MAKIEGVGREVCEATEFVAIVTRGEDGPHVVGNWGGYLRALGIGEIVTAGEVVAQVRAKFPWARGALVVRVEEVQTQL' A
#
# COMPACT_ATOMS: atom_id res chain seq x y z
N MET A 1 -6.30 11.49 -9.31
CA MET A 1 -5.16 10.85 -8.62
C MET A 1 -5.10 11.46 -7.23
N ALA A 2 -5.29 10.68 -6.16
CA ALA A 2 -5.49 11.23 -4.81
C ALA A 2 -4.33 10.79 -3.90
N LYS A 3 -3.49 11.75 -3.50
CA LYS A 3 -2.49 11.53 -2.46
C LYS A 3 -3.17 11.41 -1.09
N ILE A 4 -2.61 10.60 -0.21
CA ILE A 4 -3.02 10.59 1.20
C ILE A 4 -2.45 11.87 1.84
N GLU A 5 -3.30 12.85 2.11
CA GLU A 5 -2.94 14.15 2.66
C GLU A 5 -3.74 14.50 3.93
N GLY A 6 -3.37 15.61 4.57
CA GLY A 6 -4.00 16.10 5.80
C GLY A 6 -4.01 15.06 6.92
N VAL A 7 -5.16 14.90 7.57
CA VAL A 7 -5.35 13.95 8.68
C VAL A 7 -4.97 12.52 8.27
N GLY A 8 -5.21 12.12 7.02
CA GLY A 8 -4.83 10.79 6.54
C GLY A 8 -3.31 10.56 6.58
N ARG A 9 -2.55 11.61 6.24
CA ARG A 9 -1.09 11.58 6.37
C ARG A 9 -0.66 11.54 7.83
N GLU A 10 -1.24 12.39 8.68
CA GLU A 10 -0.93 12.42 10.12
C GLU A 10 -1.15 11.06 10.79
N VAL A 11 -2.23 10.35 10.42
CA VAL A 11 -2.48 8.99 10.88
C VAL A 11 -1.39 8.04 10.42
N CYS A 12 -1.00 8.05 9.14
CA CYS A 12 0.08 7.20 8.63
C CYS A 12 1.44 7.47 9.31
N GLU A 13 1.73 8.73 9.62
CA GLU A 13 2.95 9.11 10.33
C GLU A 13 2.95 8.58 11.78
N ALA A 14 1.81 8.66 12.47
CA ALA A 14 1.66 8.16 13.85
C ALA A 14 1.44 6.64 13.96
N THR A 15 1.21 5.95 12.84
CA THR A 15 0.84 4.52 12.83
C THR A 15 2.01 3.63 13.27
N GLU A 16 1.78 2.79 14.28
CA GLU A 16 2.73 1.77 14.72
C GLU A 16 2.58 0.48 13.91
N PHE A 17 1.35 0.05 13.65
CA PHE A 17 1.02 -1.19 12.95
C PHE A 17 0.02 -0.93 11.83
N VAL A 18 0.25 -1.52 10.66
CA VAL A 18 -0.62 -1.44 9.51
C VAL A 18 -1.21 -2.82 9.22
N ALA A 19 -2.53 -2.88 9.09
CA ALA A 19 -3.23 -4.05 8.57
C ALA A 19 -3.58 -3.81 7.10
N ILE A 20 -3.23 -4.76 6.24
CA ILE A 20 -3.60 -4.76 4.83
C ILE A 20 -4.63 -5.87 4.66
N VAL A 21 -5.84 -5.48 4.29
CA VAL A 21 -6.95 -6.41 4.07
C VAL A 21 -7.20 -6.55 2.57
N THR A 22 -7.15 -7.77 2.08
CA THR A 22 -7.59 -8.12 0.73
C THR A 22 -8.87 -8.94 0.81
N ARG A 23 -9.77 -8.82 -0.17
CA ARG A 23 -11.01 -9.57 -0.22
C ARG A 23 -11.02 -10.49 -1.43
N GLY A 24 -11.08 -11.80 -1.17
CA GLY A 24 -11.32 -12.85 -2.18
C GLY A 24 -12.76 -13.34 -2.14
N GLU A 25 -13.07 -14.32 -3.00
CA GLU A 25 -14.38 -14.98 -3.04
C GLU A 25 -14.63 -15.79 -1.76
N ASP A 26 -13.59 -16.40 -1.20
CA ASP A 26 -13.65 -17.18 0.05
C ASP A 26 -13.57 -16.31 1.33
N GLY A 27 -13.65 -14.99 1.19
CA GLY A 27 -13.64 -14.04 2.31
C GLY A 27 -12.38 -13.17 2.39
N PRO A 28 -12.23 -12.40 3.50
CA PRO A 28 -11.12 -11.50 3.68
C PRO A 28 -9.85 -12.23 4.11
N HIS A 29 -8.72 -11.84 3.53
CA HIS A 29 -7.38 -12.18 3.98
C HIS A 29 -6.74 -10.94 4.60
N VAL A 30 -6.09 -11.11 5.76
CA VAL A 30 -5.51 -10.02 6.52
C VAL A 30 -4.03 -10.31 6.76
N VAL A 31 -3.18 -9.36 6.41
CA VAL A 31 -1.75 -9.38 6.73
C VAL A 31 -1.39 -8.11 7.52
N GLY A 32 -0.36 -8.23 8.36
CA GLY A 32 0.12 -7.15 9.22
C GLY A 32 1.55 -6.75 8.87
N ASN A 33 1.87 -5.46 9.03
CA ASN A 33 3.23 -4.95 8.95
C ASN A 33 3.43 -3.76 9.90
N TRP A 34 4.67 -3.35 10.13
CA TRP A 34 5.01 -2.19 10.94
C TRP A 34 4.86 -0.89 10.14
N GLY A 35 4.32 0.14 10.78
CA GLY A 35 4.18 1.48 10.19
C GLY A 35 5.52 2.12 9.82
N GLY A 36 6.63 1.67 10.44
CA GLY A 36 7.97 2.07 10.02
C GLY A 36 8.26 1.73 8.56
N TYR A 37 7.80 0.57 8.08
CA TYR A 37 7.95 0.20 6.67
C TYR A 37 6.99 0.96 5.77
N LEU A 38 5.77 1.28 6.22
CA LEU A 38 4.87 2.19 5.51
C LEU A 38 5.53 3.55 5.25
N ARG A 39 6.21 4.12 6.25
CA ARG A 39 6.91 5.40 6.13
C ARG A 39 8.17 5.31 5.28
N ALA A 40 8.98 4.27 5.46
CA ALA A 40 10.23 4.07 4.71
C ALA A 40 9.99 3.87 3.20
N LEU A 41 8.86 3.26 2.86
CA LEU A 41 8.38 3.10 1.50
C LEU A 41 7.84 4.42 0.90
N GLY A 42 7.54 5.40 1.76
CA GLY A 42 6.76 6.58 1.40
C GLY A 42 5.26 6.29 1.55
N ILE A 43 4.51 7.27 2.03
CA ILE A 43 3.05 7.15 2.18
C ILE A 43 2.48 6.90 0.79
N GLY A 44 2.08 5.64 0.54
CA GLY A 44 1.76 5.15 -0.78
C GLY A 44 0.47 5.73 -1.36
N GLU A 45 0.30 5.53 -2.65
CA GLU A 45 -0.90 5.90 -3.39
C GLU A 45 -1.76 4.66 -3.66
N ILE A 46 -3.07 4.73 -3.43
CA ILE A 46 -3.98 3.68 -3.89
C ILE A 46 -4.45 4.03 -5.31
N VAL A 47 -4.11 3.17 -6.27
CA VAL A 47 -4.61 3.25 -7.65
C VAL A 47 -5.58 2.12 -7.94
N THR A 48 -6.68 2.42 -8.63
CA THR A 48 -7.74 1.44 -8.94
C THR A 48 -7.89 1.15 -10.44
N ALA A 49 -7.17 1.88 -11.29
CA ALA A 49 -7.11 1.69 -12.73
C ALA A 49 -5.71 2.03 -13.28
N GLY A 50 -5.45 1.67 -14.54
CA GLY A 50 -4.18 1.92 -15.24
C GLY A 50 -3.23 0.72 -15.26
N GLU A 51 -2.08 0.91 -15.89
CA GLU A 51 -1.11 -0.16 -16.20
C GLU A 51 -0.66 -0.93 -14.96
N VAL A 52 -0.36 -0.23 -13.86
CA VAL A 52 0.05 -0.88 -12.60
C VAL A 52 -1.04 -1.82 -12.07
N VAL A 53 -2.31 -1.43 -12.16
CA VAL A 53 -3.44 -2.28 -11.73
C VAL A 53 -3.63 -3.45 -12.69
N ALA A 54 -3.40 -3.26 -14.00
CA ALA A 54 -3.44 -4.35 -14.97
C ALA A 54 -2.37 -5.42 -14.66
N GLN A 55 -1.14 -5.00 -14.34
CA GLN A 55 -0.06 -5.89 -13.93
C GLN A 55 -0.37 -6.63 -12.63
N VAL A 56 -0.92 -5.94 -11.63
CA VAL A 56 -1.38 -6.60 -10.40
C VAL A 56 -2.46 -7.62 -10.70
N ARG A 57 -3.45 -7.30 -11.54
CA ARG A 57 -4.54 -8.23 -11.90
C ARG A 57 -4.07 -9.41 -12.75
N ALA A 58 -3.02 -9.26 -13.55
CA ALA A 58 -2.42 -10.37 -14.29
C ALA A 58 -1.93 -11.48 -13.34
N LYS A 59 -1.42 -11.11 -12.17
CA LYS A 59 -0.95 -12.04 -11.13
C LYS A 59 -2.03 -12.37 -10.09
N PHE A 60 -2.90 -11.42 -9.80
CA PHE A 60 -3.97 -11.50 -8.79
C PHE A 60 -5.29 -11.00 -9.38
N PRO A 61 -6.02 -11.82 -10.16
CA PRO A 61 -7.23 -11.39 -10.88
C PRO A 61 -8.32 -10.77 -9.98
N TRP A 62 -8.35 -11.16 -8.70
CA TRP A 62 -9.28 -10.67 -7.68
C TRP A 62 -8.95 -9.28 -7.11
N ALA A 63 -7.75 -8.72 -7.39
CA ALA A 63 -7.32 -7.44 -6.82
C ALA A 63 -8.23 -6.27 -7.25
N ARG A 64 -8.59 -5.40 -6.29
CA ARG A 64 -9.46 -4.23 -6.52
C ARG A 64 -8.70 -2.92 -6.80
N GLY A 65 -7.39 -2.92 -6.57
CA GLY A 65 -6.48 -1.82 -6.80
C GLY A 65 -5.07 -2.22 -6.40
N ALA A 66 -4.11 -1.31 -6.55
CA ALA A 66 -2.73 -1.48 -6.13
C ALA A 66 -2.36 -0.36 -5.17
N LEU A 67 -1.69 -0.71 -4.06
CA LEU A 67 -0.94 0.26 -3.27
C LEU A 67 0.40 0.45 -3.98
N VAL A 68 0.61 1.65 -4.51
CA VAL A 68 1.84 2.04 -5.19
C VAL A 68 2.72 2.80 -4.23
N VAL A 69 3.89 2.23 -4.03
CA VAL A 69 4.94 2.79 -3.23
C VAL A 69 6.00 3.31 -4.18
N ARG A 70 6.30 4.61 -4.10
CA ARG A 70 7.40 5.21 -4.86
C ARG A 70 8.57 5.40 -3.92
N VAL A 71 9.59 4.56 -4.11
CA VAL A 71 10.84 4.67 -3.39
C VAL A 71 11.67 5.82 -3.97
N GLU A 72 12.00 6.81 -3.15
CA GLU A 72 12.84 7.96 -3.56
C GLU A 72 14.33 7.67 -3.38
N GLU A 73 14.70 6.96 -2.30
CA GLU A 73 16.08 6.62 -1.97
C GLU A 73 16.15 5.23 -1.34
N VAL A 74 17.21 4.47 -1.64
CA VAL A 74 17.53 3.19 -1.00
C VAL A 74 18.95 3.25 -0.47
N GLN A 75 19.10 3.02 0.83
CA GLN A 75 20.41 2.89 1.48
C GLN A 75 20.56 1.52 2.11
N THR A 76 21.72 0.89 1.90
CA THR A 76 22.09 -0.33 2.60
C THR A 76 22.63 0.03 3.98
N GLN A 77 22.07 -0.54 5.04
CA GLN A 77 22.73 -0.48 6.35
C GLN A 77 23.88 -1.50 6.36
N LEU A 78 25.11 -1.00 6.45
CA LEU A 78 26.32 -1.75 6.79
C LEU A 78 26.71 -1.44 8.24
#